data_AF-A0A254SFL1-F1
#
_entry.id   AF-A0A254SFL1-F1
#
_cell.length_a   1.000
_cell.length_b   1.000
_cell.length_c   1.000
_cell.angle_alpha   90.00
_cell.angle_beta   90.00
_cell.angle_gamma   90.00
#
_symmetry.space_group_name_H-M   'P 1'
#
loop_
_entity.id
_entity.type
_entity.pdbx_description
1 polymer ?
#
loop_
_entity_poly.entity_id
_entity_poly.type
_entity_poly.pdbx_seq_one_letter_code
_entity_poly.pdbx_strand_id
1 'polypeptide(L)'
;MSETNLITISRQEERPFDYAALRQKAIEIVQKLSGKIWTDYNAHDPGITILEQIVFALTEVGYKSSFDIEDYLVSPDGKINYENQALYCASRIKSLCTVTQDDYSLFFQKKIVYKKEDGSYKNPEKVIFNIDDYNSWYKVIICVAEPKNDLIKNAVVESFWSLWKKWRCMGDLVCELEINWEGSFSPKVDDKNAVNWEHLPEGDYHKWNNLSPIIELFPAIYREGNNPQLLMDYLYPIEDGMRKFLRILENFPNIYSIDENVSIDLDSLDCKQCNSRPFNQMLAMYGVRFPKLGLVSEYRSICCKKQYLRELPELLCHRVGSSWRRHVELMLGILHDNEDPLKIYYTDCLFGIEGAGRVRVVFFADLEKLEKNVRDEIEKFVSSEIPAHLLPIFFWKTLDEEEGFAKLYSEWTKGKPENYKVSPEMELWFKRGLTASNGDWL
;
A
#
# COMPACT_ATOMS: atom_id res chain seq x y z
N MET A 1 15.60 15.40 35.87
CA MET A 1 14.38 15.73 35.10
C MET A 1 14.82 16.68 34.01
N SER A 2 15.03 16.20 32.78
CA SER A 2 15.36 17.03 31.63
C SER A 2 14.06 17.33 30.88
N GLU A 3 13.66 18.60 30.85
CA GLU A 3 12.54 19.07 30.06
C GLU A 3 12.83 18.86 28.58
N THR A 4 12.00 18.05 27.92
CA THR A 4 11.97 17.91 26.47
C THR A 4 11.35 19.19 25.92
N ASN A 5 12.18 20.10 25.38
CA ASN A 5 11.72 21.23 24.58
C ASN A 5 10.98 20.70 23.35
N LEU A 6 9.65 20.70 23.42
CA LEU A 6 8.79 20.52 22.26
C LEU A 6 9.05 21.72 21.33
N ILE A 7 9.69 21.47 20.19
CA ILE A 7 9.79 22.45 19.11
C ILE A 7 8.39 22.58 18.51
N THR A 8 7.60 23.51 19.02
CA THR A 8 6.35 23.92 18.38
C THR A 8 6.73 24.77 17.18
N ILE A 9 6.57 24.23 15.97
CA ILE A 9 6.61 25.05 14.75
C ILE A 9 5.35 25.91 14.82
N SER A 10 5.51 27.19 15.17
CA SER A 10 4.43 28.17 15.08
C SER A 10 3.95 28.22 13.63
N ARG A 11 2.68 27.88 13.38
CA ARG A 11 2.01 28.12 12.09
C ARG A 11 2.05 29.64 11.89
N GLN A 12 2.95 30.15 11.05
CA GLN A 12 2.82 31.52 10.56
C GLN A 12 1.53 31.55 9.76
N GLU A 13 0.50 32.24 10.26
CA GLU A 13 -0.69 32.58 9.49
C GLU A 13 -0.33 33.60 8.39
N GLU A 14 0.49 33.19 7.42
CA GLU A 14 0.41 33.85 6.13
C GLU A 14 -0.93 33.45 5.53
N ARG A 15 -1.90 34.37 5.53
CA ARG A 15 -3.15 34.19 4.78
C ARG A 15 -2.78 34.31 3.30
N PRO A 16 -2.62 33.20 2.55
CA PRO A 16 -1.98 33.22 1.23
C PRO A 16 -2.83 33.94 0.17
N PHE A 17 -4.04 34.35 0.56
CA PHE A 17 -5.06 34.93 -0.30
C PHE A 17 -5.69 36.20 0.29
N ASP A 18 -4.93 36.97 1.06
CA ASP A 18 -5.34 38.31 1.46
C ASP A 18 -5.61 39.20 0.23
N TYR A 19 -6.77 39.84 0.20
CA TYR A 19 -7.20 40.66 -0.94
C TYR A 19 -6.21 41.78 -1.27
N ALA A 20 -5.74 42.51 -0.25
CA ALA A 20 -4.86 43.65 -0.46
C ALA A 20 -3.51 43.21 -1.04
N ALA A 21 -2.95 42.12 -0.51
CA ALA A 21 -1.73 41.52 -1.03
C ALA A 21 -1.87 41.03 -2.47
N LEU A 22 -2.96 40.30 -2.79
CA LEU A 22 -3.22 39.80 -4.14
C LEU A 22 -3.43 40.96 -5.13
N ARG A 23 -4.18 42.00 -4.74
CA ARG A 23 -4.43 43.19 -5.55
C ARG A 23 -3.13 43.92 -5.85
N GLN A 24 -2.28 44.14 -4.84
CA GLN A 24 -0.98 44.78 -5.03
C GLN A 24 -0.12 43.98 -6.03
N LYS A 25 0.00 42.67 -5.82
CA LYS A 25 0.76 41.79 -6.71
C LYS A 25 0.21 41.79 -8.14
N ALA A 26 -1.11 41.81 -8.30
CA ALA A 26 -1.75 41.89 -9.61
C ALA A 26 -1.39 43.19 -10.34
N ILE A 27 -1.43 44.33 -9.64
CA ILE A 27 -1.04 45.64 -10.21
C ILE A 27 0.44 45.62 -10.60
N GLU A 28 1.33 45.10 -9.75
CA GLU A 28 2.76 44.97 -10.06
C GLU A 28 3.01 44.14 -11.33
N ILE A 29 2.28 43.02 -11.48
CA ILE A 29 2.35 42.17 -12.68
C ILE A 29 1.90 42.94 -13.92
N VAL A 30 0.75 43.63 -13.86
CA VAL A 30 0.23 44.41 -14.98
C VAL A 30 1.18 45.55 -15.35
N GLN A 31 1.71 46.29 -14.37
CA GLN A 31 2.71 47.35 -14.58
C GLN A 31 3.94 46.83 -15.32
N LYS A 32 4.44 45.65 -14.92
CA LYS A 32 5.58 45.01 -15.57
C LYS A 32 5.28 44.57 -17.01
N LEU A 33 4.09 44.03 -17.26
CA LEU A 33 3.71 43.47 -18.57
C LEU A 33 3.25 44.53 -19.58
N SER A 34 2.56 45.58 -19.13
CA SER A 34 1.86 46.53 -20.00
C SER A 34 2.09 48.00 -19.67
N GLY A 35 2.99 48.35 -18.72
CA GLY A 35 3.22 49.73 -18.26
C GLY A 35 3.71 50.73 -19.31
N LYS A 36 4.02 50.29 -20.54
CA LYS A 36 4.30 51.17 -21.69
C LYS A 36 3.04 51.56 -22.48
N ILE A 37 1.92 50.84 -22.29
CA ILE A 37 0.67 50.98 -23.03
C ILE A 37 -0.45 51.40 -22.08
N TRP A 38 -0.68 50.63 -21.01
CA TRP A 38 -1.64 50.95 -19.96
C TRP A 38 -0.86 51.64 -18.84
N THR A 39 -1.13 52.92 -18.58
CA THR A 39 -0.35 53.73 -17.61
C THR A 39 -1.19 54.27 -16.45
N ASP A 40 -2.52 54.20 -16.57
CA ASP A 40 -3.46 54.61 -15.53
C ASP A 40 -3.88 53.41 -14.68
N TYR A 41 -3.49 53.41 -13.41
CA TYR A 41 -3.77 52.34 -12.45
C TYR A 41 -4.69 52.81 -11.31
N ASN A 42 -5.46 53.87 -11.54
CA ASN A 42 -6.36 54.43 -10.54
C ASN A 42 -7.72 53.71 -10.52
N ALA A 43 -8.46 53.87 -9.41
CA ALA A 43 -9.74 53.17 -9.17
C ALA A 43 -10.86 53.52 -10.17
N HIS A 44 -10.72 54.58 -10.96
CA HIS A 44 -11.72 54.96 -11.96
C HIS A 44 -11.51 54.23 -13.31
N ASP A 45 -10.37 53.57 -13.49
CA ASP A 45 -10.07 52.80 -14.69
C ASP A 45 -10.90 51.48 -14.70
N PRO A 46 -11.68 51.19 -15.75
CA PRO A 46 -12.48 49.98 -15.83
C PRO A 46 -11.65 48.69 -15.86
N GLY A 47 -10.43 48.72 -16.40
CA GLY A 47 -9.49 47.60 -16.38
C GLY A 47 -9.01 47.29 -14.96
N ILE A 48 -8.79 48.31 -14.12
CA ILE A 48 -8.51 48.12 -12.68
C ILE A 48 -9.72 47.51 -11.99
N THR A 49 -10.93 47.98 -12.30
CA THR A 49 -12.16 47.38 -11.76
C THR A 49 -12.26 45.90 -12.10
N ILE A 50 -11.99 45.51 -13.36
CA ILE A 50 -11.97 44.10 -13.79
C ILE A 50 -10.92 43.30 -13.03
N LEU A 51 -9.69 43.83 -12.90
CA LEU A 51 -8.61 43.18 -12.17
C LEU A 51 -8.98 42.95 -10.70
N GLU A 52 -9.58 43.94 -10.06
CA GLU A 52 -10.03 43.86 -8.67
C GLU A 52 -11.11 42.79 -8.46
N GLN A 53 -12.07 42.65 -9.38
CA GLN A 53 -13.10 41.61 -9.28
C GLN A 53 -12.52 40.20 -9.50
N ILE A 54 -11.56 40.05 -10.43
CA ILE A 54 -10.84 38.78 -10.62
C ILE A 54 -10.05 38.42 -9.35
N VAL A 55 -9.35 39.40 -8.76
CA VAL A 55 -8.61 39.22 -7.51
C VAL A 55 -9.55 38.83 -6.37
N PHE A 56 -10.70 39.48 -6.26
CA PHE A 56 -11.70 39.14 -5.26
C PHE A 56 -12.23 37.71 -5.43
N ALA A 57 -12.59 37.30 -6.66
CA ALA A 57 -12.97 35.92 -6.94
C ALA A 57 -11.88 34.90 -6.58
N LEU A 58 -10.60 35.27 -6.79
CA LEU A 58 -9.46 34.43 -6.39
C LEU A 58 -9.35 34.27 -4.87
N THR A 59 -9.79 35.25 -4.07
CA THR A 59 -9.83 35.11 -2.60
C THR A 59 -10.79 34.01 -2.16
N GLU A 60 -11.91 33.81 -2.87
CA GLU A 60 -12.86 32.73 -2.58
C GLU A 60 -12.26 31.35 -2.87
N VAL A 61 -11.58 31.21 -4.02
CA VAL A 61 -10.82 29.99 -4.35
C VAL A 61 -9.76 29.71 -3.29
N GLY A 62 -9.05 30.76 -2.89
CA GLY A 62 -8.06 30.71 -1.83
C GLY A 62 -8.62 30.23 -0.49
N TYR A 63 -9.71 30.84 -0.05
CA TYR A 63 -10.47 30.43 1.13
C TYR A 63 -10.86 28.95 1.07
N LYS A 64 -11.45 28.50 -0.04
CA LYS A 64 -11.84 27.08 -0.25
C LYS A 64 -10.66 26.12 -0.30
N SER A 65 -9.44 26.59 -0.57
CA SER A 65 -8.21 25.79 -0.56
C SER A 65 -7.48 25.77 0.80
N SER A 66 -8.03 26.46 1.81
CA SER A 66 -7.39 26.65 3.12
C SER A 66 -8.02 25.86 4.26
N PHE A 67 -8.98 24.98 3.96
CA PHE A 67 -9.60 24.08 4.94
C PHE A 67 -8.62 22.97 5.33
N ASP A 68 -8.94 22.28 6.43
CA ASP A 68 -8.12 21.17 6.89
C ASP A 68 -8.30 19.96 5.95
N ILE A 69 -7.32 19.05 5.92
CA ILE A 69 -7.29 17.97 4.92
C ILE A 69 -8.47 17.01 5.08
N GLU A 70 -8.92 16.83 6.31
CA GLU A 70 -10.06 16.01 6.69
C GLU A 70 -11.32 16.44 5.93
N ASP A 71 -11.58 17.75 5.82
CA ASP A 71 -12.76 18.31 5.14
C ASP A 71 -12.76 18.00 3.63
N TYR A 72 -11.58 17.89 3.01
CA TYR A 72 -11.45 17.47 1.62
C TYR A 72 -11.57 15.97 1.42
N LEU A 73 -11.39 15.15 2.47
CA LEU A 73 -11.47 13.69 2.40
C LEU A 73 -12.87 13.15 2.71
N VAL A 74 -13.73 13.99 3.29
CA VAL A 74 -15.11 13.66 3.65
C VAL A 74 -15.97 13.50 2.39
N SER A 75 -16.67 12.37 2.31
CA SER A 75 -17.64 12.08 1.24
C SER A 75 -19.00 12.75 1.52
N PRO A 76 -19.91 12.83 0.53
CA PRO A 76 -21.23 13.47 0.71
C PRO A 76 -22.12 12.87 1.81
N ASP A 77 -21.80 11.67 2.30
CA ASP A 77 -22.46 11.02 3.44
C ASP A 77 -21.92 11.51 4.82
N GLY A 78 -21.00 12.46 4.81
CA GLY A 78 -20.41 13.07 6.00
C GLY A 78 -19.32 12.23 6.65
N LYS A 79 -18.73 11.26 5.92
CA LYS A 79 -17.67 10.39 6.47
C LYS A 79 -16.45 10.32 5.57
N ILE A 80 -15.28 10.17 6.20
CA ILE A 80 -14.05 9.81 5.50
C ILE A 80 -14.06 8.31 5.25
N ASN A 81 -13.92 7.90 3.98
CA ASN A 81 -13.81 6.49 3.63
C ASN A 81 -12.34 6.04 3.66
N TYR A 82 -11.86 5.77 4.87
CA TYR A 82 -10.48 5.31 5.13
C TYR A 82 -10.09 4.07 4.32
N GLU A 83 -11.00 3.13 4.11
CA GLU A 83 -10.70 1.91 3.36
C GLU A 83 -10.51 2.19 1.88
N ASN A 84 -11.41 2.96 1.27
CA ASN A 84 -11.28 3.33 -0.14
C ASN A 84 -10.06 4.23 -0.39
N GLN A 85 -9.55 4.92 0.61
CA GLN A 85 -8.34 5.75 0.49
C GLN A 85 -7.07 5.03 0.96
N ALA A 86 -7.16 3.73 1.27
CA ALA A 86 -6.07 2.92 1.83
C ALA A 86 -5.36 3.61 3.02
N LEU A 87 -6.13 4.26 3.89
CA LEU A 87 -5.67 4.92 5.11
C LEU A 87 -5.91 3.97 6.29
N TYR A 88 -4.98 3.04 6.52
CA TYR A 88 -5.13 2.02 7.56
C TYR A 88 -4.74 2.54 8.94
N CYS A 89 -5.54 2.22 9.96
CA CYS A 89 -5.25 2.62 11.33
C CYS A 89 -4.00 1.91 11.89
N ALA A 90 -3.41 2.52 12.92
CA ALA A 90 -2.21 1.98 13.54
C ALA A 90 -2.42 0.57 14.10
N SER A 91 -3.59 0.22 14.63
CA SER A 91 -3.84 -1.14 15.15
C SER A 91 -3.80 -2.20 14.04
N ARG A 92 -4.28 -1.86 12.84
CA ARG A 92 -4.27 -2.74 11.66
C ARG A 92 -2.86 -2.93 11.11
N ILE A 93 -2.01 -1.90 11.15
CA ILE A 93 -0.62 -1.97 10.65
C ILE A 93 0.35 -2.53 11.70
N LYS A 94 0.18 -2.20 12.98
CA LYS A 94 1.12 -2.52 14.08
C LYS A 94 1.06 -3.99 14.51
N SER A 95 0.44 -4.88 13.75
CA SER A 95 0.61 -6.32 13.98
C SER A 95 2.10 -6.63 13.96
N LEU A 96 2.61 -7.22 15.05
CA LEU A 96 4.02 -7.55 15.24
C LEU A 96 4.54 -8.32 14.01
N CYS A 97 5.38 -7.67 13.20
CA CYS A 97 6.11 -8.35 12.14
C CYS A 97 7.15 -9.26 12.80
N THR A 98 6.93 -10.57 12.75
CA THR A 98 7.76 -11.56 13.43
C THR A 98 9.07 -11.82 12.71
N VAL A 99 10.10 -11.00 12.94
CA VAL A 99 11.38 -11.10 12.22
C VAL A 99 12.45 -11.76 13.10
N THR A 100 12.44 -11.51 14.40
CA THR A 100 13.43 -12.04 15.35
C THR A 100 12.87 -13.19 16.20
N GLN A 101 13.75 -13.91 16.90
CA GLN A 101 13.37 -14.93 17.87
C GLN A 101 12.45 -14.39 18.97
N ASP A 102 12.73 -13.17 19.45
CA ASP A 102 11.93 -12.53 20.48
C ASP A 102 10.56 -12.12 19.93
N ASP A 103 10.50 -11.63 18.68
CA ASP A 103 9.23 -11.32 18.03
C ASP A 103 8.38 -12.58 17.85
N TYR A 104 8.98 -13.69 17.40
CA TYR A 104 8.29 -14.98 17.31
C TYR A 104 7.78 -15.42 18.68
N SER A 105 8.64 -15.42 19.69
CA SER A 105 8.29 -15.82 21.06
C SER A 105 7.09 -15.03 21.57
N LEU A 106 7.12 -13.69 21.44
CA LEU A 106 6.02 -12.82 21.86
C LEU A 106 4.74 -13.02 21.04
N PHE A 107 4.87 -13.15 19.71
CA PHE A 107 3.74 -13.34 18.81
C PHE A 107 3.02 -14.66 19.08
N PHE A 108 3.75 -15.78 19.11
CA PHE A 108 3.19 -17.11 19.31
C PHE A 108 2.62 -17.26 20.71
N GLN A 109 3.26 -16.70 21.74
CA GLN A 109 2.68 -16.66 23.09
C GLN A 109 1.31 -15.95 23.10
N LYS A 110 1.18 -14.83 22.39
CA LYS A 110 -0.08 -14.06 22.32
C LYS A 110 -1.14 -14.66 21.39
N LYS A 111 -0.73 -15.37 20.34
CA LYS A 111 -1.65 -15.84 19.27
C LYS A 111 -2.04 -17.30 19.38
N ILE A 112 -1.22 -18.15 19.99
CA ILE A 112 -1.62 -19.52 20.30
C ILE A 112 -2.67 -19.46 21.41
N VAL A 113 -3.81 -20.07 21.15
CA VAL A 113 -4.89 -20.19 22.12
C VAL A 113 -5.34 -21.66 22.11
N TYR A 114 -5.43 -22.27 23.28
CA TYR A 114 -5.95 -23.62 23.46
C TYR A 114 -7.11 -23.62 24.46
N LYS A 115 -7.96 -24.64 24.34
CA LYS A 115 -9.11 -24.83 25.22
C LYS A 115 -8.73 -25.77 26.37
N LYS A 116 -9.06 -25.38 27.60
CA LYS A 116 -8.90 -26.19 28.81
C LYS A 116 -10.00 -27.24 28.95
N GLU A 117 -9.81 -28.16 29.89
CA GLU A 117 -10.84 -29.15 30.25
C GLU A 117 -12.14 -28.51 30.79
N ASP A 118 -12.03 -27.39 31.50
CA ASP A 118 -13.19 -26.62 32.00
C ASP A 118 -13.93 -25.83 30.90
N GLY A 119 -13.42 -25.87 29.67
CA GLY A 119 -13.98 -25.22 28.50
C GLY A 119 -13.52 -23.77 28.28
N SER A 120 -12.74 -23.18 29.17
CA SER A 120 -12.14 -21.85 29.00
C SER A 120 -10.98 -21.87 28.00
N TYR A 121 -10.65 -20.70 27.45
CA TYR A 121 -9.51 -20.54 26.54
C TYR A 121 -8.33 -19.90 27.27
N LYS A 122 -7.12 -20.36 26.95
CA LYS A 122 -5.88 -19.85 27.55
C LYS A 122 -4.73 -19.83 26.54
N ASN A 123 -3.80 -18.91 26.76
CA ASN A 123 -2.53 -18.80 26.04
C ASN A 123 -1.42 -19.61 26.74
N PRO A 124 -0.34 -19.99 26.04
CA PRO A 124 0.87 -20.50 26.69
C PRO A 124 1.45 -19.48 27.69
N GLU A 125 2.09 -19.97 28.74
CA GLU A 125 2.78 -19.10 29.71
C GLU A 125 4.03 -18.46 29.10
N LYS A 126 4.70 -19.22 28.23
CA LYS A 126 5.90 -18.80 27.54
C LYS A 126 6.05 -19.62 26.25
N VAL A 127 6.56 -18.97 25.22
CA VAL A 127 7.05 -19.61 24.01
C VAL A 127 8.50 -19.18 23.83
N ILE A 128 9.39 -20.12 23.53
CA ILE A 128 10.83 -19.87 23.39
C ILE A 128 11.28 -20.38 22.03
N PHE A 129 11.93 -19.52 21.25
CA PHE A 129 12.59 -19.87 20.00
C PHE A 129 14.10 -19.88 20.20
N ASN A 130 14.72 -21.06 20.21
CA ASN A 130 16.18 -21.21 20.24
C ASN A 130 16.68 -21.59 18.85
N ILE A 131 17.82 -21.06 18.44
CA ILE A 131 18.49 -21.50 17.21
C ILE A 131 19.36 -22.70 17.53
N ASP A 132 19.29 -23.73 16.70
CA ASP A 132 20.21 -24.85 16.73
C ASP A 132 21.55 -24.45 16.11
N ASP A 133 22.63 -24.52 16.91
CA ASP A 133 23.97 -24.02 16.58
C ASP A 133 24.56 -24.60 15.28
N TYR A 134 24.04 -25.73 14.81
CA TYR A 134 24.54 -26.46 13.65
C TYR A 134 23.85 -26.12 12.32
N ASN A 135 22.56 -25.79 12.34
CA ASN A 135 21.73 -25.75 11.12
C ASN A 135 20.90 -24.47 10.97
N SER A 136 21.01 -23.51 11.90
CA SER A 136 20.20 -22.28 11.91
C SER A 136 18.68 -22.53 11.95
N TRP A 137 18.26 -23.73 12.38
CA TRP A 137 16.86 -24.09 12.54
C TRP A 137 16.38 -23.78 13.95
N TYR A 138 15.09 -23.53 14.10
CA TYR A 138 14.50 -23.27 15.41
C TYR A 138 14.14 -24.55 16.15
N LYS A 139 14.56 -24.62 17.41
CA LYS A 139 14.01 -25.49 18.44
C LYS A 139 13.04 -24.66 19.28
N VAL A 140 11.78 -25.08 19.30
CA VAL A 140 10.69 -24.31 19.93
C VAL A 140 10.19 -25.03 21.16
N ILE A 141 10.13 -24.32 22.28
CA ILE A 141 9.58 -24.83 23.54
C ILE A 141 8.34 -24.01 23.89
N ILE A 142 7.20 -24.68 24.05
CA ILE A 142 5.94 -24.07 24.49
C ILE A 142 5.65 -24.52 25.93
N CYS A 143 5.65 -23.58 26.86
CA CYS A 143 5.32 -23.84 28.26
C CYS A 143 3.81 -23.68 28.50
N VAL A 144 3.16 -24.77 28.92
CA VAL A 144 1.72 -24.84 29.19
C VAL A 144 1.53 -25.17 30.68
N ALA A 145 0.88 -24.26 31.42
CA ALA A 145 0.56 -24.47 32.83
C ALA A 145 -0.75 -25.27 33.01
N GLU A 146 -0.75 -26.50 32.53
CA GLU A 146 -1.82 -27.49 32.69
C GLU A 146 -1.19 -28.87 32.94
N PRO A 147 -1.93 -29.85 33.50
CA PRO A 147 -1.47 -31.24 33.53
C PRO A 147 -1.27 -31.79 32.11
N LYS A 148 -0.35 -32.74 31.96
CA LYS A 148 -0.08 -33.39 30.68
C LYS A 148 -1.35 -34.03 30.11
N ASN A 149 -1.82 -33.49 28.99
CA ASN A 149 -3.03 -33.93 28.31
C ASN A 149 -2.80 -33.93 26.78
N ASP A 150 -3.01 -35.08 26.13
CA ASP A 150 -2.75 -35.24 24.70
C ASP A 150 -3.70 -34.41 23.81
N LEU A 151 -4.93 -34.15 24.25
CA LEU A 151 -5.87 -33.28 23.52
C LEU A 151 -5.38 -31.84 23.50
N ILE A 152 -4.93 -31.32 24.66
CA ILE A 152 -4.36 -29.97 24.77
C ILE A 152 -3.08 -29.88 23.95
N LYS A 153 -2.21 -30.90 24.03
CA LYS A 153 -0.99 -30.98 23.21
C LYS A 153 -1.31 -30.85 21.73
N ASN A 154 -2.25 -31.66 21.23
CA ASN A 154 -2.62 -31.66 19.81
C ASN A 154 -3.17 -30.29 19.39
N ALA A 155 -4.04 -29.68 20.20
CA ALA A 155 -4.59 -28.36 19.91
C ALA A 155 -3.51 -27.25 19.86
N VAL A 156 -2.56 -27.27 20.80
CA VAL A 156 -1.44 -26.31 20.82
C VAL A 156 -0.54 -26.49 19.60
N VAL A 157 -0.17 -27.74 19.27
CA VAL A 157 0.67 -28.06 18.11
C VAL A 157 0.00 -27.66 16.80
N GLU A 158 -1.30 -27.94 16.65
CA GLU A 158 -2.06 -27.57 15.45
C GLU A 158 -2.15 -26.04 15.31
N SER A 159 -2.44 -25.33 16.41
CA SER A 159 -2.47 -23.86 16.44
C SER A 159 -1.11 -23.26 16.06
N PHE A 160 -0.01 -23.80 16.62
CA PHE A 160 1.35 -23.38 16.29
C PHE A 160 1.64 -23.55 14.80
N TRP A 161 1.44 -24.74 14.23
CA TRP A 161 1.79 -24.98 12.83
C TRP A 161 0.92 -24.21 11.83
N SER A 162 -0.36 -23.99 12.16
CA SER A 162 -1.25 -23.13 11.37
C SER A 162 -0.72 -21.69 11.32
N LEU A 163 -0.31 -21.14 12.46
CA LEU A 163 0.30 -19.82 12.55
C LEU A 163 1.69 -19.77 11.88
N TRP A 164 2.55 -20.77 12.10
CA TRP A 164 3.88 -20.86 11.50
C TRP A 164 3.84 -20.85 9.98
N LYS A 165 2.87 -21.54 9.38
CA LYS A 165 2.66 -21.54 7.93
C LYS A 165 2.43 -20.14 7.35
N LYS A 166 1.82 -19.22 8.11
CA LYS A 166 1.42 -17.88 7.66
C LYS A 166 2.39 -16.76 8.09
N TRP A 167 3.05 -16.90 9.23
CA TRP A 167 3.76 -15.80 9.89
C TRP A 167 5.29 -15.93 9.93
N ARG A 168 5.84 -17.06 9.50
CA ARG A 168 7.30 -17.20 9.42
C ARG A 168 7.91 -16.38 8.29
N CYS A 169 9.21 -16.09 8.41
CA CYS A 169 10.03 -15.61 7.31
C CYS A 169 10.30 -16.74 6.31
N MET A 170 10.48 -16.37 5.04
CA MET A 170 10.96 -17.29 4.01
C MET A 170 12.31 -17.89 4.42
N GLY A 171 12.48 -19.20 4.24
CA GLY A 171 13.68 -19.93 4.68
C GLY A 171 13.71 -20.35 6.16
N ASP A 172 12.90 -19.76 7.05
CA ASP A 172 12.87 -20.18 8.46
C ASP A 172 12.21 -21.55 8.63
N LEU A 173 12.83 -22.41 9.43
CA LEU A 173 12.35 -23.75 9.75
C LEU A 173 12.37 -24.03 11.25
N VAL A 174 11.41 -24.82 11.70
CA VAL A 174 11.37 -25.38 13.06
C VAL A 174 11.67 -26.86 12.93
N CYS A 175 12.78 -27.30 13.52
CA CYS A 175 13.23 -28.69 13.47
C CYS A 175 12.68 -29.52 14.63
N GLU A 176 12.36 -28.87 15.74
CA GLU A 176 11.90 -29.52 16.96
C GLU A 176 10.88 -28.63 17.67
N LEU A 177 9.77 -29.22 18.10
CA LEU A 177 8.71 -28.56 18.85
C LEU A 177 8.39 -29.37 20.10
N GLU A 178 8.71 -28.82 21.26
CA GLU A 178 8.49 -29.44 22.56
C GLU A 178 7.42 -28.71 23.36
N ILE A 179 6.59 -29.48 24.08
CA ILE A 179 5.66 -28.92 25.06
C ILE A 179 6.18 -29.24 26.46
N ASN A 180 6.46 -28.19 27.22
CA ASN A 180 6.83 -28.28 28.61
C ASN A 180 5.60 -28.01 29.50
N TRP A 181 5.32 -28.93 30.42
CA TRP A 181 4.17 -28.87 31.32
C TRP A 181 4.64 -28.31 32.66
N GLU A 182 4.91 -27.00 32.71
CA GLU A 182 5.41 -26.36 33.94
C GLU A 182 4.25 -26.05 34.90
N GLY A 183 4.38 -26.54 36.14
CA GLY A 183 3.55 -26.11 37.25
C GLY A 183 3.93 -24.68 37.66
N SER A 184 2.98 -23.75 37.49
CA SER A 184 2.99 -22.38 38.02
C SER A 184 4.25 -21.55 37.70
N PHE A 185 4.27 -20.98 36.49
CA PHE A 185 4.90 -19.68 36.28
C PHE A 185 3.81 -18.61 36.25
N SER A 186 3.98 -17.52 37.01
CA SER A 186 3.12 -16.34 36.92
C SER A 186 3.92 -15.22 36.25
N PRO A 187 3.76 -14.99 34.94
CA PRO A 187 4.25 -13.76 34.34
C PRO A 187 3.29 -12.64 34.75
N LYS A 188 3.81 -11.60 35.40
CA LYS A 188 3.13 -10.29 35.43
C LYS A 188 3.12 -9.77 34.00
N VAL A 189 2.04 -9.99 33.28
CA VAL A 189 1.74 -9.23 32.08
C VAL A 189 1.28 -7.86 32.58
N ASP A 190 2.18 -6.87 32.55
CA ASP A 190 1.76 -5.48 32.57
C ASP A 190 1.03 -5.21 31.26
N ASP A 191 -0.28 -5.49 31.25
CA ASP A 191 -1.20 -5.09 30.19
C ASP A 191 -1.56 -3.59 30.34
N LYS A 192 -0.54 -2.78 30.61
CA LYS A 192 -0.63 -1.32 30.63
C LYS A 192 0.05 -0.82 29.38
N ASN A 193 -0.67 -0.92 28.27
CA ASN A 193 -0.74 0.08 27.21
C ASN A 193 -1.46 -0.49 25.98
N ALA A 194 -2.66 -1.07 26.18
CA ALA A 194 -3.67 -0.96 25.14
C ALA A 194 -4.27 0.45 25.26
N VAL A 195 -3.50 1.47 24.85
CA VAL A 195 -4.10 2.78 24.71
C VAL A 195 -4.98 2.71 23.47
N ASN A 196 -6.28 2.65 23.72
CA ASN A 196 -7.30 2.64 22.69
C ASN A 196 -7.37 4.06 22.08
N TRP A 197 -6.43 4.36 21.19
CA TRP A 197 -6.39 5.62 20.44
C TRP A 197 -7.00 5.42 19.05
N GLU A 198 -8.29 5.09 18.97
CA GLU A 198 -8.97 5.04 17.66
C GLU A 198 -10.12 6.04 17.60
N HIS A 199 -9.84 7.28 17.98
CA HIS A 199 -10.57 8.38 17.35
C HIS A 199 -9.83 8.71 16.06
N LEU A 200 -10.32 8.15 14.94
CA LEU A 200 -9.89 8.57 13.63
C LEU A 200 -10.30 10.04 13.43
N PRO A 201 -9.51 10.84 12.69
CA PRO A 201 -9.91 12.20 12.36
C PRO A 201 -11.32 12.26 11.76
N GLU A 202 -12.03 13.34 12.04
CA GLU A 202 -13.32 13.63 11.41
C GLU A 202 -13.20 15.00 10.74
N GLY A 203 -14.01 15.22 9.71
CA GLY A 203 -14.07 16.49 9.00
C GLY A 203 -15.51 16.81 8.61
N ASP A 204 -15.72 18.04 8.17
CA ASP A 204 -17.02 18.53 7.74
C ASP A 204 -17.14 18.48 6.22
N TYR A 205 -18.31 18.01 5.73
CA TYR A 205 -18.57 18.02 4.28
C TYR A 205 -18.88 19.44 3.82
N HIS A 206 -18.19 19.88 2.77
CA HIS A 206 -18.49 21.12 2.07
C HIS A 206 -18.70 20.88 0.57
N LYS A 207 -19.52 21.74 -0.04
CA LYS A 207 -19.62 21.85 -1.50
C LYS A 207 -18.58 22.86 -1.97
N TRP A 208 -17.62 22.40 -2.76
CA TRP A 208 -16.47 23.16 -3.21
C TRP A 208 -16.69 23.80 -4.58
N ASN A 209 -17.48 23.15 -5.45
CA ASN A 209 -17.68 23.57 -6.85
C ASN A 209 -18.67 24.74 -7.05
N ASN A 210 -19.11 25.38 -5.97
CA ASN A 210 -20.05 26.51 -6.02
C ASN A 210 -19.33 27.86 -6.12
N LEU A 211 -18.86 28.26 -7.30
CA LEU A 211 -18.29 29.60 -7.52
C LEU A 211 -19.35 30.58 -8.01
N SER A 212 -19.49 31.73 -7.34
CA SER A 212 -20.27 32.86 -7.85
C SER A 212 -19.67 33.39 -9.16
N PRO A 213 -20.48 33.62 -10.22
CA PRO A 213 -19.97 34.20 -11.46
C PRO A 213 -19.27 35.54 -11.20
N ILE A 214 -18.09 35.75 -11.79
CA ILE A 214 -17.26 36.94 -11.50
C ILE A 214 -18.04 38.22 -11.84
N ILE A 215 -18.88 38.16 -12.87
CA ILE A 215 -19.71 39.30 -13.29
C ILE A 215 -20.67 39.78 -12.19
N GLU A 216 -21.12 38.92 -11.28
CA GLU A 216 -22.03 39.30 -10.19
C GLU A 216 -21.38 40.24 -9.17
N LEU A 217 -20.05 40.25 -9.11
CA LEU A 217 -19.27 41.12 -8.22
C LEU A 217 -19.20 42.57 -8.72
N PHE A 218 -19.56 42.81 -9.99
CA PHE A 218 -19.49 44.15 -10.57
C PHE A 218 -20.68 45.03 -10.15
N PRO A 219 -20.48 46.37 -10.12
CA PRO A 219 -21.59 47.31 -9.99
C PRO A 219 -22.65 47.12 -11.08
N ALA A 220 -23.91 47.45 -10.77
CA ALA A 220 -25.05 47.22 -11.66
C ALA A 220 -24.86 47.81 -13.07
N ILE A 221 -24.12 48.93 -13.21
CA ILE A 221 -23.85 49.54 -14.52
C ILE A 221 -23.13 48.63 -15.51
N TYR A 222 -22.29 47.70 -15.03
CA TYR A 222 -21.61 46.71 -15.87
C TYR A 222 -22.47 45.47 -16.12
N ARG A 223 -23.33 45.11 -15.17
CA ARG A 223 -24.18 43.91 -15.22
C ARG A 223 -25.44 44.10 -16.05
N GLU A 224 -26.04 45.29 -15.96
CA GLU A 224 -27.35 45.64 -16.52
C GLU A 224 -27.24 46.71 -17.62
N GLY A 225 -26.02 47.17 -17.92
CA GLY A 225 -25.75 48.16 -18.95
C GLY A 225 -25.82 47.61 -20.38
N ASN A 226 -25.22 48.34 -21.31
CA ASN A 226 -25.20 47.93 -22.72
C ASN A 226 -24.25 46.75 -22.95
N ASN A 227 -24.81 45.63 -23.41
CA ASN A 227 -24.10 44.41 -23.85
C ASN A 227 -23.21 43.75 -22.76
N PRO A 228 -23.78 43.31 -21.63
CA PRO A 228 -23.03 42.62 -20.56
C PRO A 228 -22.40 41.29 -21.03
N GLN A 229 -22.89 40.71 -22.14
CA GLN A 229 -22.38 39.48 -22.70
C GLN A 229 -20.90 39.58 -23.08
N LEU A 230 -20.45 40.72 -23.61
CA LEU A 230 -19.02 40.94 -23.94
C LEU A 230 -18.11 40.79 -22.71
N LEU A 231 -18.55 41.31 -21.56
CA LEU A 231 -17.80 41.16 -20.31
C LEU A 231 -17.86 39.72 -19.79
N MET A 232 -19.02 39.05 -19.90
CA MET A 232 -19.12 37.63 -19.56
C MET A 232 -18.16 36.78 -20.40
N ASP A 233 -18.14 36.98 -21.72
CA ASP A 233 -17.27 36.24 -22.64
C ASP A 233 -15.78 36.49 -22.33
N TYR A 234 -15.43 37.72 -21.93
CA TYR A 234 -14.07 38.06 -21.50
C TYR A 234 -13.67 37.36 -20.19
N LEU A 235 -14.58 37.29 -19.21
CA LEU A 235 -14.32 36.69 -17.90
C LEU A 235 -14.37 35.15 -17.93
N TYR A 236 -15.09 34.57 -18.88
CA TYR A 236 -15.35 33.14 -18.95
C TYR A 236 -14.09 32.25 -18.88
N PRO A 237 -12.99 32.50 -19.62
CA PRO A 237 -11.81 31.64 -19.55
C PRO A 237 -11.14 31.63 -18.16
N ILE A 238 -11.22 32.76 -17.45
CA ILE A 238 -10.67 32.91 -16.09
C ILE A 238 -11.54 32.12 -15.11
N GLU A 239 -12.85 32.31 -15.22
CA GLU A 239 -13.83 31.62 -14.39
C GLU A 239 -13.80 30.10 -14.62
N ASP A 240 -13.66 29.64 -15.87
CA ASP A 240 -13.50 28.23 -16.22
C ASP A 240 -12.25 27.62 -15.56
N GLY A 241 -11.12 28.35 -15.55
CA GLY A 241 -9.92 27.94 -14.83
C GLY A 241 -10.14 27.76 -13.33
N MET A 242 -10.83 28.70 -12.69
CA MET A 242 -11.21 28.60 -11.27
C MET A 242 -12.16 27.43 -11.01
N ARG A 243 -13.18 27.25 -11.86
CA ARG A 243 -14.15 26.14 -11.77
C ARG A 243 -13.46 24.78 -11.94
N LYS A 244 -12.50 24.66 -12.85
CA LYS A 244 -11.69 23.42 -13.01
C LYS A 244 -10.95 23.07 -11.72
N PHE A 245 -10.31 24.04 -11.06
CA PHE A 245 -9.67 23.81 -9.78
C PHE A 245 -10.67 23.36 -8.69
N LEU A 246 -11.81 24.04 -8.58
CA LEU A 246 -12.83 23.69 -7.58
C LEU A 246 -13.47 22.32 -7.84
N ARG A 247 -13.59 21.89 -9.10
CA ARG A 247 -14.00 20.51 -9.45
C ARG A 247 -13.00 19.46 -8.97
N ILE A 248 -11.70 19.78 -8.98
CA ILE A 248 -10.66 18.89 -8.43
C ILE A 248 -10.83 18.80 -6.91
N LEU A 249 -11.08 19.92 -6.21
CA LEU A 249 -11.37 19.90 -4.77
C LEU A 249 -12.65 19.12 -4.44
N GLU A 250 -13.72 19.28 -5.23
CA GLU A 250 -14.98 18.52 -5.06
C GLU A 250 -14.76 17.00 -5.16
N ASN A 251 -13.83 16.58 -6.02
CA ASN A 251 -13.51 15.18 -6.25
C ASN A 251 -12.23 14.74 -5.55
N PHE A 252 -11.73 15.50 -4.58
CA PHE A 252 -10.46 15.23 -3.91
C PHE A 252 -10.36 13.81 -3.31
N PRO A 253 -11.40 13.27 -2.63
CA PRO A 253 -11.39 11.89 -2.14
C PRO A 253 -11.18 10.85 -3.25
N ASN A 254 -11.75 11.13 -4.43
CA ASN A 254 -11.76 10.21 -5.57
C ASN A 254 -10.38 10.11 -6.23
N ILE A 255 -9.54 11.13 -6.11
CA ILE A 255 -8.15 11.13 -6.62
C ILE A 255 -7.33 10.03 -5.95
N TYR A 256 -7.60 9.77 -4.67
CA TYR A 256 -6.92 8.77 -3.84
C TYR A 256 -7.76 7.49 -3.65
N SER A 257 -8.90 7.38 -4.35
CA SER A 257 -9.78 6.23 -4.21
C SER A 257 -9.23 5.00 -4.94
N ILE A 258 -9.12 3.91 -4.20
CA ILE A 258 -8.82 2.58 -4.71
C ILE A 258 -10.08 1.84 -5.17
N ASP A 259 -11.28 2.43 -5.06
CA ASP A 259 -12.50 1.82 -5.62
C ASP A 259 -12.42 1.74 -7.15
N GLU A 260 -12.94 0.65 -7.70
CA GLU A 260 -13.03 0.40 -9.15
C GLU A 260 -14.21 1.13 -9.79
N ASN A 261 -15.28 1.36 -9.03
CA ASN A 261 -16.49 2.03 -9.50
C ASN A 261 -16.34 3.56 -9.55
N VAL A 262 -15.30 4.08 -8.90
CA VAL A 262 -14.96 5.50 -8.93
C VAL A 262 -14.08 5.75 -10.16
N SER A 263 -14.73 6.10 -11.28
CA SER A 263 -14.05 6.73 -12.39
C SER A 263 -13.78 8.19 -12.02
N ILE A 264 -12.51 8.56 -11.92
CA ILE A 264 -12.13 9.97 -11.96
C ILE A 264 -12.58 10.46 -13.35
N ASP A 265 -13.34 11.54 -13.41
CA ASP A 265 -13.75 12.17 -14.67
C ASP A 265 -12.53 12.84 -15.33
N LEU A 266 -11.72 11.99 -15.96
CA LEU A 266 -10.39 12.26 -16.46
C LEU A 266 -10.38 12.99 -17.80
N ASP A 267 -11.54 13.15 -18.44
CA ASP A 267 -11.68 13.97 -19.64
C ASP A 267 -11.33 15.45 -19.36
N SER A 268 -11.19 15.84 -18.08
CA SER A 268 -10.74 17.16 -17.62
C SER A 268 -9.22 17.27 -17.36
N LEU A 269 -8.49 16.15 -17.37
CA LEU A 269 -7.05 16.08 -17.08
C LEU A 269 -6.35 15.39 -18.27
N ASP A 270 -5.84 16.20 -19.19
CA ASP A 270 -5.18 15.85 -20.47
C ASP A 270 -3.95 14.90 -20.38
N CYS A 271 -3.69 14.25 -19.25
CA CYS A 271 -2.44 13.56 -18.96
C CYS A 271 -2.66 12.13 -18.43
N LYS A 272 -2.42 11.13 -19.30
CA LYS A 272 -2.37 9.69 -18.94
C LYS A 272 -1.35 9.38 -17.81
N GLN A 273 -0.30 10.20 -17.63
CA GLN A 273 0.69 10.04 -16.55
C GLN A 273 0.19 10.56 -15.17
N CYS A 274 -0.87 11.36 -15.12
CA CYS A 274 -1.39 11.88 -13.86
C CYS A 274 -2.06 10.80 -13.00
N ASN A 275 -2.49 9.67 -13.58
CA ASN A 275 -3.30 8.67 -12.88
C ASN A 275 -2.52 7.73 -11.98
N SER A 276 -1.26 7.41 -12.30
CA SER A 276 -0.47 6.53 -11.44
C SER A 276 0.17 7.26 -10.25
N ARG A 277 0.34 8.59 -10.33
CA ARG A 277 1.11 9.33 -9.34
C ARG A 277 0.49 9.29 -7.93
N PRO A 278 -0.84 9.47 -7.74
CA PRO A 278 -1.47 9.32 -6.44
C PRO A 278 -1.18 7.94 -5.82
N PHE A 279 -1.40 6.87 -6.58
CA PHE A 279 -1.15 5.51 -6.08
C PHE A 279 0.33 5.25 -5.75
N ASN A 280 1.27 5.79 -6.52
CA ASN A 280 2.69 5.70 -6.17
C ASN A 280 3.01 6.44 -4.86
N GLN A 281 2.38 7.59 -4.60
CA GLN A 281 2.54 8.32 -3.35
C GLN A 281 1.93 7.55 -2.17
N MET A 282 0.73 6.99 -2.35
CA MET A 282 0.08 6.15 -1.34
C MET A 282 0.93 4.92 -1.00
N LEU A 283 1.45 4.21 -2.01
CA LEU A 283 2.34 3.08 -1.80
C LEU A 283 3.64 3.48 -1.08
N ALA A 284 4.20 4.65 -1.41
CA ALA A 284 5.40 5.15 -0.76
C ALA A 284 5.19 5.45 0.74
N MET A 285 3.98 5.80 1.17
CA MET A 285 3.65 5.94 2.61
C MET A 285 3.86 4.63 3.37
N TYR A 286 3.69 3.50 2.68
CA TYR A 286 3.91 2.14 3.20
C TYR A 286 5.30 1.58 2.86
N GLY A 287 6.20 2.40 2.31
CA GLY A 287 7.55 1.97 1.91
C GLY A 287 7.58 1.08 0.66
N VAL A 288 6.49 1.05 -0.13
CA VAL A 288 6.37 0.18 -1.31
C VAL A 288 6.65 0.96 -2.58
N ARG A 289 7.38 0.34 -3.51
CA ARG A 289 7.62 0.87 -4.84
C ARG A 289 7.39 -0.22 -5.88
N PHE A 290 6.47 0.03 -6.81
CA PHE A 290 6.25 -0.86 -7.95
C PHE A 290 7.43 -0.80 -8.93
N PRO A 291 7.84 -1.96 -9.48
CA PRO A 291 8.85 -1.99 -10.52
C PRO A 291 8.28 -1.42 -11.83
N LYS A 292 9.17 -0.88 -12.67
CA LYS A 292 8.83 -0.48 -14.04
C LYS A 292 9.34 -1.57 -14.97
N LEU A 293 8.49 -2.54 -15.26
CA LEU A 293 8.81 -3.68 -16.13
C LEU A 293 8.24 -3.44 -17.52
N GLY A 294 9.03 -3.72 -18.57
CA GLY A 294 8.60 -3.48 -19.95
C GLY A 294 7.34 -4.24 -20.39
N LEU A 295 6.99 -5.32 -19.69
CA LEU A 295 5.82 -6.16 -20.00
C LEU A 295 4.49 -5.62 -19.43
N VAL A 296 4.52 -4.71 -18.46
CA VAL A 296 3.31 -4.24 -17.76
C VAL A 296 2.87 -2.90 -18.33
N SER A 297 1.68 -2.85 -18.92
CA SER A 297 1.09 -1.59 -19.40
C SER A 297 0.78 -0.63 -18.24
N GLU A 298 0.74 0.67 -18.51
CA GLU A 298 0.44 1.68 -17.47
C GLU A 298 -0.93 1.43 -16.82
N TYR A 299 -1.94 1.09 -17.63
CA TYR A 299 -3.28 0.75 -17.14
C TYR A 299 -3.24 -0.46 -16.21
N ARG A 300 -2.56 -1.54 -16.62
CA ARG A 300 -2.40 -2.75 -15.80
C ARG A 300 -1.67 -2.45 -14.50
N SER A 301 -0.64 -1.62 -14.56
CA SER A 301 0.11 -1.16 -13.39
C SER A 301 -0.79 -0.43 -12.39
N ILE A 302 -1.69 0.45 -12.85
CA ILE A 302 -2.65 1.15 -11.99
C ILE A 302 -3.61 0.17 -11.32
N CYS A 303 -4.19 -0.78 -12.07
CA CYS A 303 -5.08 -1.80 -11.50
C CYS A 303 -4.38 -2.62 -10.41
N CYS A 304 -3.14 -3.04 -10.67
CA CYS A 304 -2.35 -3.79 -9.69
C CYS A 304 -2.00 -2.96 -8.45
N LYS A 305 -1.71 -1.66 -8.59
CA LYS A 305 -1.46 -0.76 -7.45
C LYS A 305 -2.71 -0.57 -6.59
N LYS A 306 -3.88 -0.36 -7.21
CA LYS A 306 -5.16 -0.29 -6.48
C LYS A 306 -5.41 -1.58 -5.71
N GLN A 307 -5.25 -2.72 -6.37
CA GLN A 307 -5.45 -4.03 -5.74
C GLN A 307 -4.44 -4.29 -4.61
N TYR A 308 -3.17 -3.92 -4.82
CA TYR A 308 -2.13 -4.02 -3.79
C TYR A 308 -2.48 -3.17 -2.58
N LEU A 309 -2.88 -1.90 -2.79
CA LEU A 309 -3.31 -1.02 -1.72
C LEU A 309 -4.48 -1.62 -0.94
N ARG A 310 -5.49 -2.21 -1.61
CA ARG A 310 -6.62 -2.88 -0.93
C ARG A 310 -6.22 -4.06 -0.06
N GLU A 311 -5.24 -4.83 -0.52
CA GLU A 311 -4.73 -6.01 0.18
C GLU A 311 -3.71 -5.67 1.28
N LEU A 312 -3.36 -4.38 1.46
CA LEU A 312 -2.60 -3.94 2.62
C LEU A 312 -3.44 -4.01 3.92
N PRO A 313 -2.79 -4.25 5.08
CA PRO A 313 -1.36 -4.47 5.27
C PRO A 313 -0.91 -5.93 5.10
N GLU A 314 -1.80 -6.86 4.74
CA GLU A 314 -1.50 -8.31 4.75
C GLU A 314 -0.29 -8.67 3.88
N LEU A 315 -0.15 -8.03 2.72
CA LEU A 315 0.98 -8.23 1.82
C LEU A 315 2.35 -7.84 2.42
N LEU A 316 2.38 -6.87 3.34
CA LEU A 316 3.61 -6.45 4.01
C LEU A 316 3.93 -7.29 5.24
N CYS A 317 2.91 -7.73 5.96
CA CYS A 317 3.09 -8.51 7.18
C CYS A 317 3.51 -9.95 6.88
N HIS A 318 2.98 -10.55 5.81
CA HIS A 318 3.20 -11.95 5.46
C HIS A 318 4.29 -12.13 4.41
N ARG A 319 5.49 -12.47 4.86
CA ARG A 319 6.70 -12.63 4.02
C ARG A 319 6.85 -14.00 3.36
N VAL A 320 5.81 -14.82 3.40
CA VAL A 320 5.82 -16.19 2.88
C VAL A 320 4.41 -16.61 2.46
N GLY A 321 4.30 -17.81 1.89
CA GLY A 321 3.05 -18.41 1.46
C GLY A 321 2.39 -17.69 0.28
N SER A 322 1.07 -17.70 0.29
CA SER A 322 0.24 -17.05 -0.74
C SER A 322 0.38 -15.54 -0.75
N SER A 323 0.60 -14.90 0.40
CA SER A 323 0.70 -13.44 0.50
C SER A 323 1.97 -12.91 -0.17
N TRP A 324 3.14 -13.53 0.05
CA TRP A 324 4.36 -13.15 -0.67
C TRP A 324 4.22 -13.37 -2.18
N ARG A 325 3.64 -14.51 -2.59
CA ARG A 325 3.37 -14.76 -4.01
C ARG A 325 2.45 -13.70 -4.59
N ARG A 326 1.38 -13.34 -3.87
CA ARG A 326 0.41 -12.33 -4.31
C ARG A 326 1.05 -10.94 -4.43
N HIS A 327 1.94 -10.58 -3.49
CA HIS A 327 2.76 -9.37 -3.56
C HIS A 327 3.58 -9.34 -4.87
N VAL A 328 4.31 -10.42 -5.18
CA VAL A 328 5.10 -10.52 -6.41
C VAL A 328 4.21 -10.52 -7.65
N GLU A 329 3.10 -11.25 -7.64
CA GLU A 329 2.13 -11.31 -8.74
C GLU A 329 1.63 -9.91 -9.12
N LEU A 330 1.18 -9.12 -8.13
CA LEU A 330 0.70 -7.76 -8.37
C LEU A 330 1.80 -6.86 -8.92
N MET A 331 3.03 -6.98 -8.44
CA MET A 331 4.17 -6.22 -8.97
C MET A 331 4.55 -6.62 -10.40
N LEU A 332 4.30 -7.88 -10.78
CA LEU A 332 4.48 -8.39 -12.14
C LEU A 332 3.27 -8.12 -13.06
N GLY A 333 2.22 -7.46 -12.58
CA GLY A 333 1.05 -7.14 -13.39
C GLY A 333 0.00 -8.26 -13.47
N ILE A 334 0.01 -9.21 -12.54
CA ILE A 334 -0.84 -10.41 -12.54
C ILE A 334 -2.07 -10.18 -11.64
N LEU A 335 -3.28 -10.19 -12.21
CA LEU A 335 -4.55 -10.04 -11.50
C LEU A 335 -5.39 -11.32 -11.45
N HIS A 336 -4.93 -12.41 -12.09
CA HIS A 336 -5.69 -13.65 -12.29
C HIS A 336 -6.85 -13.49 -13.27
N ASP A 337 -6.59 -12.83 -14.40
CA ASP A 337 -7.53 -12.70 -15.52
C ASP A 337 -6.88 -13.12 -16.86
N ASN A 338 -7.64 -13.01 -17.95
CA ASN A 338 -7.20 -13.44 -19.28
C ASN A 338 -6.11 -12.55 -19.90
N GLU A 339 -5.78 -11.41 -19.28
CA GLU A 339 -4.75 -10.48 -19.75
C GLU A 339 -3.40 -10.70 -19.05
N ASP A 340 -3.31 -11.68 -18.14
CA ASP A 340 -2.08 -11.94 -17.40
C ASP A 340 -0.92 -12.32 -18.34
N PRO A 341 0.24 -11.63 -18.21
CA PRO A 341 1.36 -11.83 -19.12
C PRO A 341 2.10 -13.16 -18.89
N LEU A 342 1.97 -13.71 -17.68
CA LEU A 342 2.61 -14.94 -17.23
C LEU A 342 1.93 -15.46 -15.96
N LYS A 343 2.24 -16.70 -15.59
CA LYS A 343 1.91 -17.30 -14.29
C LYS A 343 3.20 -17.57 -13.51
N ILE A 344 3.15 -17.37 -12.20
CA ILE A 344 4.28 -17.60 -11.29
C ILE A 344 3.91 -18.59 -10.20
N TYR A 345 4.82 -19.50 -9.90
CA TYR A 345 4.77 -20.40 -8.75
C TYR A 345 6.12 -20.35 -8.04
N TYR A 346 6.13 -20.65 -6.75
CA TYR A 346 7.40 -20.78 -6.03
C TYR A 346 7.31 -21.79 -4.91
N THR A 347 8.40 -22.53 -4.68
CA THR A 347 8.54 -23.37 -3.50
C THR A 347 9.48 -22.68 -2.53
N ASP A 348 9.04 -22.55 -1.29
CA ASP A 348 9.91 -22.10 -0.21
C ASP A 348 10.98 -23.16 0.07
N CYS A 349 12.20 -22.68 0.32
CA CYS A 349 13.38 -23.51 0.48
C CYS A 349 13.24 -24.45 1.67
N LEU A 350 13.63 -25.69 1.44
CA LEU A 350 14.19 -26.55 2.47
C LEU A 350 15.69 -26.52 2.26
N PHE A 351 16.46 -26.33 3.33
CA PHE A 351 17.91 -26.43 3.26
C PHE A 351 18.26 -27.77 2.58
N GLY A 352 18.93 -27.70 1.43
CA GLY A 352 19.52 -28.87 0.81
C GLY A 352 20.63 -29.44 1.70
N ILE A 353 21.11 -30.62 1.36
CA ILE A 353 22.20 -31.33 2.08
C ILE A 353 23.48 -30.46 2.25
N GLU A 354 23.62 -29.40 1.44
CA GLU A 354 24.77 -28.48 1.39
C GLU A 354 24.60 -27.18 2.21
N GLY A 355 23.53 -27.03 2.99
CA GLY A 355 23.38 -25.90 3.92
C GLY A 355 23.02 -24.53 3.31
N ALA A 356 22.91 -24.41 1.98
CA ALA A 356 22.36 -23.21 1.32
C ALA A 356 20.85 -23.37 1.05
N GLY A 357 20.03 -22.41 1.50
CA GLY A 357 18.61 -22.34 1.18
C GLY A 357 18.38 -21.96 -0.28
N ARG A 358 17.58 -22.73 -1.03
CA ARG A 358 17.30 -22.52 -2.46
C ARG A 358 15.80 -22.26 -2.72
N VAL A 359 15.43 -21.07 -3.20
CA VAL A 359 14.04 -20.74 -3.56
C VAL A 359 13.85 -21.09 -5.02
N ARG A 360 12.96 -22.03 -5.33
CA ARG A 360 12.65 -22.36 -6.73
C ARG A 360 11.45 -21.54 -7.17
N VAL A 361 11.62 -20.74 -8.21
CA VAL A 361 10.56 -19.93 -8.81
C VAL A 361 10.33 -20.44 -10.23
N VAL A 362 9.08 -20.75 -10.54
CA VAL A 362 8.66 -21.29 -11.83
C VAL A 362 7.73 -20.31 -12.51
N PHE A 363 8.10 -19.87 -13.70
CA PHE A 363 7.33 -19.01 -14.56
C PHE A 363 6.77 -19.80 -15.75
N PHE A 364 5.48 -19.61 -16.03
CA PHE A 364 4.84 -20.11 -17.25
C PHE A 364 4.40 -18.93 -18.10
N ALA A 365 4.88 -18.86 -19.34
CA ALA A 365 4.59 -17.76 -20.25
C ALA A 365 4.64 -18.21 -21.72
N ASP A 366 4.16 -17.35 -22.62
CA ASP A 366 4.43 -17.48 -24.05
C ASP A 366 5.88 -17.05 -24.34
N LEU A 367 6.79 -18.02 -24.36
CA LEU A 367 8.23 -17.79 -24.51
C LEU A 367 8.64 -17.26 -25.88
N GLU A 368 7.77 -17.37 -26.89
CA GLU A 368 8.02 -16.80 -28.22
C GLU A 368 7.78 -15.29 -28.22
N LYS A 369 6.80 -14.83 -27.44
CA LYS A 369 6.47 -13.40 -27.30
C LYS A 369 7.31 -12.69 -26.23
N LEU A 370 7.79 -13.41 -25.22
CA LEU A 370 8.51 -12.83 -24.10
C LEU A 370 10.03 -12.78 -24.38
N GLU A 371 10.51 -11.60 -24.73
CA GLU A 371 11.92 -11.34 -24.98
C GLU A 371 12.82 -11.71 -23.78
N LYS A 372 14.09 -12.04 -24.05
CA LYS A 372 15.04 -12.47 -23.01
C LYS A 372 15.38 -11.37 -21.99
N ASN A 373 15.60 -10.14 -22.46
CA ASN A 373 15.80 -8.95 -21.61
C ASN A 373 14.69 -8.77 -20.57
N VAL A 374 13.43 -8.96 -20.96
CA VAL A 374 12.27 -8.84 -20.07
C VAL A 374 12.30 -9.94 -19.01
N ARG A 375 12.66 -11.18 -19.38
CA ARG A 375 12.86 -12.27 -18.42
C ARG A 375 13.98 -11.96 -17.43
N ASP A 376 15.11 -11.44 -17.90
CA ASP A 376 16.24 -11.05 -17.05
C ASP A 376 15.83 -9.92 -16.07
N GLU A 377 15.00 -8.97 -16.50
CA GLU A 377 14.42 -7.92 -15.63
C GLU A 377 13.50 -8.50 -14.55
N ILE A 378 12.64 -9.45 -14.91
CA ILE A 378 11.75 -10.15 -13.98
C ILE A 378 12.56 -10.94 -12.95
N GLU A 379 13.54 -11.73 -13.39
CA GLU A 379 14.40 -12.52 -12.50
C GLU A 379 15.16 -11.61 -11.52
N LYS A 380 15.69 -10.49 -12.01
CA LYS A 380 16.37 -9.50 -11.16
C LYS A 380 15.42 -8.89 -10.13
N PHE A 381 14.20 -8.55 -10.52
CA PHE A 381 13.18 -8.04 -9.62
C PHE A 381 12.80 -9.09 -8.56
N VAL A 382 12.42 -10.31 -8.97
CA VAL A 382 12.02 -11.37 -8.03
C VAL A 382 13.18 -11.76 -7.11
N SER A 383 14.43 -11.73 -7.60
CA SER A 383 15.61 -11.92 -6.75
C SER A 383 15.73 -10.85 -5.67
N SER A 384 15.34 -9.60 -5.94
CA SER A 384 15.36 -8.52 -4.95
C SER A 384 14.25 -8.64 -3.90
N GLU A 385 13.19 -9.40 -4.19
CA GLU A 385 12.10 -9.71 -3.25
C GLU A 385 12.38 -10.96 -2.40
N ILE A 386 13.46 -11.69 -2.69
CA ILE A 386 13.91 -12.87 -1.95
C ILE A 386 15.03 -12.46 -0.98
N PRO A 387 15.03 -12.92 0.28
CA PRO A 387 16.10 -12.64 1.24
C PRO A 387 17.49 -12.99 0.69
N ALA A 388 18.46 -12.09 0.87
CA ALA A 388 19.80 -12.21 0.27
C ALA A 388 20.61 -13.47 0.65
N HIS A 389 20.23 -14.15 1.74
CA HIS A 389 20.86 -15.40 2.18
C HIS A 389 20.27 -16.65 1.50
N LEU A 390 19.20 -16.49 0.71
CA LEU A 390 18.57 -17.56 -0.06
C LEU A 390 18.93 -17.41 -1.53
N LEU A 391 19.20 -18.54 -2.18
CA LEU A 391 19.55 -18.60 -3.59
C LEU A 391 18.29 -18.81 -4.46
N PRO A 392 17.88 -17.83 -5.27
CA PRO A 392 16.81 -18.04 -6.23
C PRO A 392 17.25 -18.96 -7.39
N ILE A 393 16.39 -19.87 -7.79
CA ILE A 393 16.54 -20.75 -8.96
C ILE A 393 15.31 -20.59 -9.83
N PHE A 394 15.50 -20.04 -11.02
CA PHE A 394 14.42 -19.72 -11.96
C PHE A 394 14.21 -20.83 -13.00
N PHE A 395 12.95 -21.13 -13.27
CA PHE A 395 12.53 -22.05 -14.33
C PHE A 395 11.53 -21.34 -15.23
N TRP A 396 11.81 -21.26 -16.54
CA TRP A 396 10.90 -20.73 -17.55
C TRP A 396 10.32 -21.87 -18.39
N LYS A 397 8.99 -21.95 -18.46
CA LYS A 397 8.25 -22.99 -19.17
C LYS A 397 7.10 -22.42 -19.99
N THR A 398 6.62 -23.18 -20.96
CA THR A 398 5.45 -22.83 -21.78
C THR A 398 4.16 -23.09 -21.01
N LEU A 399 3.10 -22.36 -21.34
CA LEU A 399 1.79 -22.48 -20.67
C LEU A 399 1.20 -23.91 -20.71
N ASP A 400 1.51 -24.70 -21.72
CA ASP A 400 1.03 -26.09 -21.85
C ASP A 400 1.54 -27.02 -20.73
N GLU A 401 2.69 -26.70 -20.13
CA GLU A 401 3.26 -27.47 -19.01
C GLU A 401 2.66 -27.09 -17.64
N GLU A 402 1.86 -26.02 -17.58
CA GLU A 402 1.43 -25.41 -16.32
C GLU A 402 0.46 -26.29 -15.53
N GLU A 403 -0.53 -26.91 -16.20
CA GLU A 403 -1.53 -27.74 -15.53
C GLU A 403 -0.89 -28.91 -14.76
N GLY A 404 0.12 -29.54 -15.38
CA GLY A 404 0.87 -30.64 -14.76
C GLY A 404 1.63 -30.19 -13.51
N PHE A 405 2.28 -29.02 -13.56
CA PHE A 405 3.01 -28.47 -12.41
C PHE A 405 2.07 -27.95 -11.32
N ALA A 406 0.97 -27.29 -11.69
CA ALA A 406 -0.02 -26.75 -10.77
C ALA A 406 -0.62 -27.85 -9.88
N LYS A 407 -0.79 -29.06 -10.42
CA LYS A 407 -1.24 -30.23 -9.66
C LYS A 407 -0.23 -30.63 -8.58
N LEU A 408 1.05 -30.79 -8.96
CA LEU A 408 2.15 -31.08 -8.03
C LEU A 408 2.30 -29.99 -6.96
N TYR A 409 2.14 -28.73 -7.37
CA TYR A 409 2.19 -27.57 -6.48
C TYR A 409 1.04 -27.55 -5.45
N SER A 410 -0.18 -27.85 -5.88
CA SER A 410 -1.37 -27.92 -5.02
C SER A 410 -1.21 -29.00 -3.94
N GLU A 411 -0.64 -30.16 -4.29
CA GLU A 411 -0.36 -31.22 -3.33
C GLU A 411 0.70 -30.79 -2.30
N TRP A 412 1.78 -30.13 -2.75
CA TRP A 412 2.83 -29.62 -1.86
C TRP A 412 2.30 -28.56 -0.88
N THR A 413 1.49 -27.60 -1.33
CA THR A 413 0.93 -26.54 -0.47
C THR A 413 -0.06 -27.05 0.59
N LYS A 414 -0.69 -28.21 0.36
CA LYS A 414 -1.55 -28.92 1.33
C LYS A 414 -0.77 -29.74 2.35
N GLY A 415 0.54 -29.95 2.13
CA GLY A 415 1.42 -30.64 3.05
C GLY A 415 1.44 -30.00 4.44
N LYS A 416 1.74 -30.82 5.46
CA LYS A 416 1.87 -30.35 6.83
C LYS A 416 3.19 -29.58 7.02
N PRO A 417 3.20 -28.45 7.75
CA PRO A 417 4.39 -27.62 7.90
C PRO A 417 5.59 -28.32 8.55
N GLU A 418 5.31 -29.28 9.43
CA GLU A 418 6.27 -30.19 10.07
C GLU A 418 7.10 -31.03 9.08
N ASN A 419 6.64 -31.18 7.84
CA ASN A 419 7.28 -31.98 6.80
C ASN A 419 7.12 -31.32 5.42
N TYR A 420 7.35 -30.00 5.31
CA TYR A 420 7.57 -29.42 3.98
C TYR A 420 8.70 -30.22 3.34
N LYS A 421 8.39 -31.07 2.36
CA LYS A 421 9.33 -31.78 1.51
C LYS A 421 8.73 -31.77 0.12
N VAL A 422 9.54 -31.41 -0.86
CA VAL A 422 9.16 -31.52 -2.26
C VAL A 422 8.94 -33.00 -2.56
N SER A 423 7.83 -33.35 -3.21
CA SER A 423 7.56 -34.76 -3.55
C SER A 423 8.62 -35.28 -4.53
N PRO A 424 8.91 -36.60 -4.56
CA PRO A 424 9.85 -37.17 -5.53
C PRO A 424 9.49 -36.83 -6.99
N GLU A 425 8.19 -36.74 -7.30
CA GLU A 425 7.69 -36.37 -8.62
C GLU A 425 7.98 -34.90 -8.96
N MET A 426 7.81 -34.00 -8.01
CA MET A 426 8.12 -32.58 -8.19
C MET A 426 9.63 -32.33 -8.26
N GLU A 427 10.45 -33.08 -7.50
CA GLU A 427 11.91 -33.10 -7.65
C GLU A 427 12.33 -33.60 -9.04
N LEU A 428 11.71 -34.67 -9.52
CA LEU A 428 11.96 -35.19 -10.86
C LEU A 428 11.58 -34.15 -11.94
N TRP A 429 10.48 -33.41 -11.74
CA TRP A 429 10.08 -32.31 -12.62
C TRP A 429 11.17 -31.23 -12.68
N PHE A 430 11.68 -30.77 -11.52
CA PHE A 430 12.77 -29.80 -11.48
C PHE A 430 14.04 -30.31 -12.16
N LYS A 431 14.40 -31.59 -11.96
CA LYS A 431 15.57 -32.21 -12.61
C LYS A 431 15.45 -32.29 -14.13
N ARG A 432 14.25 -32.59 -14.65
CA ARG A 432 13.98 -32.58 -16.10
C ARG A 432 14.06 -31.18 -16.71
N GLY A 433 13.80 -30.13 -15.93
CA GLY A 433 13.91 -28.75 -16.37
C GLY A 433 15.33 -28.19 -16.43
N LEU A 434 16.30 -28.83 -15.74
CA LEU A 434 17.70 -28.37 -15.68
C LEU A 434 18.52 -28.75 -16.93
N THR A 435 17.99 -29.60 -17.82
CA THR A 435 18.70 -30.04 -19.03
C THR A 435 18.47 -29.04 -20.17
N ALA A 436 19.28 -27.98 -20.26
CA ALA A 436 19.80 -27.42 -21.54
C ALA A 436 20.48 -26.03 -21.43
N SER A 437 20.40 -25.26 -20.33
CA SER A 437 20.93 -23.87 -20.35
C SER A 437 21.77 -23.41 -19.16
N ASN A 438 21.80 -24.13 -18.05
CA ASN A 438 22.61 -23.75 -16.88
C ASN A 438 23.81 -24.69 -16.75
N GLY A 439 24.80 -24.49 -17.62
CA GLY A 439 26.14 -25.02 -17.39
C GLY A 439 26.74 -24.39 -16.14
N ASP A 440 27.38 -25.24 -15.34
CA ASP A 440 28.46 -24.92 -14.40
C ASP A 440 28.15 -24.30 -13.03
N TRP A 441 26.99 -24.60 -12.42
CA TRP A 441 26.84 -24.49 -10.95
C TRP A 441 25.99 -25.64 -10.39
N LEU A 442 26.57 -26.84 -10.38
CA LEU A 442 26.11 -27.97 -9.58
C LEU A 442 26.90 -28.06 -8.28
#